data_AF-A0A8X6PF48-F1
#
_entry.id   AF-A0A8X6PF48-F1
#
_cell.length_a   1.000
_cell.length_b   1.000
_cell.length_c   1.000
_cell.angle_alpha   90.00
_cell.angle_beta   90.00
_cell.angle_gamma   90.00
#
_symmetry.space_group_name_H-M   'P 1'
#
loop_
_entity.id
_entity.type
_entity.pdbx_description
1 polymer ?
#
loop_
_entity_poly.entity_id
_entity_poly.type
_entity_poly.pdbx_seq_one_letter_code
_entity_poly.pdbx_strand_id
1 'polypeptide(L)'
;MCHHLKLLLVSLSKSLNNATDLEQDRVYKKYMTIKKLASYIDEQLSFLVFLSSLYNACNVYFGLTIILHPEEYFAPIQMTTVWCMFASNYLAYTGLTLSGSLLSEASDNLWLKMHEALMFRHEISSLQQRFLSLLEKGLFLTVWKIVPITRSFILASIGTIFSYSLLLDNLESLRKVPSLWQIIGKNESTESKN
;
A
#
# COMPACT_ATOMS: atom_id res chain seq x y z
N MET A 1 -5.63 -14.36 1.59
CA MET A 1 -4.50 -14.84 0.78
C MET A 1 -3.14 -14.49 1.41
N CYS A 2 -2.75 -13.21 1.55
CA CYS A 2 -1.43 -12.87 2.12
C CYS A 2 -1.26 -13.35 3.59
N HIS A 3 -2.35 -13.41 4.37
CA HIS A 3 -2.34 -14.03 5.70
C HIS A 3 -1.98 -15.53 5.66
N HIS A 4 -2.45 -16.26 4.65
CA HIS A 4 -2.13 -17.68 4.49
C HIS A 4 -0.67 -17.88 4.09
N LEU A 5 -0.16 -17.05 3.18
CA LEU A 5 1.27 -17.00 2.83
C LEU A 5 2.15 -16.67 4.04
N LYS A 6 1.71 -15.73 4.91
CA LYS A 6 2.39 -15.43 6.17
C LYS A 6 2.45 -16.66 7.08
N LEU A 7 1.34 -17.38 7.27
CA LEU A 7 1.31 -18.59 8.10
C LEU A 7 2.26 -19.67 7.55
N LEU A 8 2.33 -19.82 6.22
CA LEU A 8 3.27 -20.73 5.57
C LEU A 8 4.73 -20.32 5.81
N LEU A 9 5.06 -19.03 5.73
CA LEU A 9 6.40 -18.52 6.04
C LEU A 9 6.78 -18.71 7.50
N VAL A 10 5.86 -18.46 8.44
CA VAL A 10 6.09 -18.67 9.88
C VAL A 10 6.30 -20.16 10.19
N SER A 11 5.49 -21.04 9.59
CA SER A 11 5.66 -22.49 9.72
C SER A 11 7.01 -22.94 9.17
N LEU A 12 7.44 -22.39 8.03
CA LEU A 12 8.72 -22.71 7.41
C LEU A 12 9.90 -22.20 8.25
N SER A 13 9.80 -21.01 8.85
CA SER A 13 10.79 -20.49 9.81
C SER A 13 10.98 -21.46 10.99
N LYS A 14 9.87 -21.96 11.56
CA LYS A 14 9.91 -22.89 12.70
C LYS A 14 10.51 -24.24 12.32
N SER A 15 10.20 -24.76 11.12
CA SER A 15 10.81 -26.00 10.62
C SER A 15 12.31 -25.85 10.36
N LEU A 16 12.77 -24.68 9.90
CA LEU A 16 14.18 -24.46 9.61
C LEU A 16 15.04 -24.43 10.88
N ASN A 17 14.55 -23.82 11.97
CA ASN A 17 15.27 -23.78 13.25
C ASN A 17 15.52 -25.17 13.87
N ASN A 18 14.74 -26.17 13.47
CA ASN A 18 14.80 -27.53 14.00
C ASN A 18 15.43 -28.54 13.02
N ALA A 19 15.78 -28.11 11.79
CA ALA A 19 16.16 -29.01 10.71
C ALA A 19 17.65 -29.41 10.77
N THR A 20 17.92 -30.69 10.52
CA THR A 20 19.27 -31.23 10.23
C THR A 20 19.63 -31.04 8.75
N ASP A 21 20.92 -31.17 8.38
CA ASP A 21 21.41 -30.87 7.01
C ASP A 21 20.68 -31.66 5.89
N LEU A 22 20.20 -32.86 6.17
CA LEU A 22 19.42 -33.70 5.24
C LEU A 22 17.98 -33.18 5.03
N GLU A 23 17.40 -32.49 6.01
CA GLU A 23 16.07 -31.89 5.91
C GLU A 23 16.09 -30.51 5.21
N GLN A 24 17.28 -29.94 5.04
CA GLN A 24 17.47 -28.62 4.45
C GLN A 24 17.08 -28.56 2.97
N ASP A 25 17.34 -29.61 2.18
CA ASP A 25 16.89 -29.69 0.78
C ASP A 25 15.35 -29.72 0.67
N ARG A 26 14.68 -30.38 1.63
CA ARG A 26 13.21 -30.43 1.69
C ARG A 26 12.63 -29.06 2.05
N VAL A 27 13.25 -28.33 2.97
CA VAL A 27 12.86 -26.96 3.33
C VAL A 27 13.11 -26.00 2.16
N TYR A 28 14.23 -26.14 1.46
CA TYR A 28 14.55 -25.37 0.26
C TYR A 28 13.49 -25.54 -0.83
N LYS A 29 13.12 -26.79 -1.16
CA LYS A 29 12.06 -27.08 -2.13
C LYS A 29 10.72 -26.47 -1.73
N LYS A 30 10.33 -26.56 -0.46
CA LYS A 30 9.10 -25.91 0.05
C LYS A 30 9.14 -24.40 -0.10
N TYR A 31 10.27 -23.76 0.23
CA TYR A 31 10.43 -22.32 0.05
C TYR A 31 10.33 -21.92 -1.42
N MET A 32 10.96 -22.66 -2.34
CA MET A 32 10.88 -22.35 -3.78
C MET A 32 9.45 -22.47 -4.32
N THR A 33 8.65 -23.43 -3.82
CA THR A 33 7.23 -23.51 -4.15
C THR A 33 6.45 -22.30 -3.63
N ILE A 34 6.68 -21.88 -2.38
CA ILE A 34 6.06 -20.68 -1.80
C ILE A 34 6.46 -19.44 -2.59
N LYS A 35 7.73 -19.32 -2.99
CA LYS A 35 8.24 -18.19 -3.77
C LYS A 35 7.61 -18.12 -5.16
N LYS A 36 7.48 -19.26 -5.85
CA LYS A 36 6.76 -19.32 -7.14
C LYS A 36 5.29 -18.93 -6.99
N LEU A 37 4.62 -19.43 -5.95
CA LEU A 37 3.24 -19.09 -5.67
C LEU A 37 3.07 -17.59 -5.36
N ALA A 38 3.94 -17.03 -4.52
CA ALA A 38 3.93 -15.61 -4.20
C ALA A 38 4.20 -14.75 -5.44
N SER A 39 5.14 -15.13 -6.30
CA SER A 39 5.42 -14.42 -7.56
C SER A 39 4.25 -14.49 -8.54
N TYR A 40 3.58 -15.63 -8.64
CA TYR A 40 2.39 -15.79 -9.48
C TYR A 40 1.23 -14.92 -8.98
N ILE A 41 1.01 -14.92 -7.66
CA ILE A 41 0.02 -14.08 -6.99
C ILE A 41 0.36 -12.61 -7.22
N ASP A 42 1.63 -12.22 -7.05
CA ASP A 42 2.08 -10.86 -7.30
C ASP A 42 1.78 -10.45 -8.72
N GLU A 43 2.14 -11.25 -9.72
CA GLU A 43 1.91 -10.93 -11.13
C GLU A 43 0.44 -10.67 -11.47
N GLN A 44 -0.49 -11.44 -10.89
CA GLN A 44 -1.93 -11.26 -11.11
C GLN A 44 -2.49 -10.07 -10.32
N LEU A 45 -2.05 -9.90 -9.07
CA LEU A 45 -2.58 -8.86 -8.19
C LEU A 45 -1.92 -7.50 -8.41
N SER A 46 -0.73 -7.42 -9.00
CA SER A 46 0.05 -6.19 -9.05
C SER A 46 -0.70 -5.05 -9.76
N PHE A 47 -1.36 -5.38 -10.89
CA PHE A 47 -2.22 -4.45 -11.62
C PHE A 47 -3.50 -4.11 -10.85
N LEU A 48 -4.12 -5.10 -10.20
CA LEU A 48 -5.33 -4.91 -9.39
C LEU A 48 -5.07 -4.03 -8.17
N VAL A 49 -3.93 -4.20 -7.50
CA VAL A 49 -3.50 -3.36 -6.37
C VAL A 49 -3.27 -1.94 -6.86
N PHE A 50 -2.64 -1.74 -8.01
CA PHE A 50 -2.49 -0.41 -8.60
C PHE A 50 -3.85 0.25 -8.88
N LEU A 51 -4.78 -0.48 -9.51
CA LEU A 51 -6.11 0.04 -9.79
C LEU A 51 -6.87 0.36 -8.49
N SER A 52 -6.72 -0.49 -7.47
CA SER A 52 -7.27 -0.25 -6.13
C SER A 52 -6.67 0.98 -5.46
N SER A 53 -5.35 1.20 -5.58
CA SER A 53 -4.68 2.41 -5.08
C SER A 53 -5.20 3.67 -5.78
N LEU A 54 -5.33 3.64 -7.11
CA LEU A 54 -5.86 4.77 -7.89
C LEU A 54 -7.31 5.07 -7.51
N TYR A 55 -8.13 4.02 -7.44
CA TYR A 55 -9.52 4.13 -7.03
C TYR A 55 -9.66 4.67 -5.60
N ASN A 56 -8.83 4.20 -4.66
CA ASN A 56 -8.80 4.73 -3.30
C ASN A 56 -8.39 6.21 -3.27
N ALA A 57 -7.39 6.62 -4.06
CA ALA A 57 -6.99 8.03 -4.15
C ALA A 57 -8.15 8.92 -4.64
N CYS A 58 -8.87 8.50 -5.68
CA CYS A 58 -10.05 9.21 -6.15
C CYS A 58 -11.14 9.29 -5.08
N ASN A 59 -11.43 8.19 -4.39
CA ASN A 59 -12.46 8.18 -3.33
C ASN A 59 -12.09 9.11 -2.17
N VAL A 60 -10.83 9.13 -1.73
CA VAL A 60 -10.38 10.05 -0.68
C VAL A 60 -10.46 11.50 -1.13
N TYR A 61 -10.11 11.80 -2.38
CA TYR A 61 -10.28 13.14 -2.93
C TYR A 61 -11.75 13.58 -2.87
N PHE A 62 -12.68 12.79 -3.42
CA PHE A 62 -14.11 13.10 -3.38
C PHE A 62 -14.65 13.22 -1.95
N GLY A 63 -14.23 12.33 -1.04
CA GLY A 63 -14.61 12.40 0.36
C GLY A 63 -14.16 13.71 1.02
N LEU A 64 -12.92 14.14 0.78
CA LEU A 64 -12.39 15.39 1.32
C LEU A 64 -13.09 16.61 0.70
N THR A 65 -13.34 16.62 -0.61
CA THR A 65 -14.08 17.70 -1.27
C THR A 65 -15.47 17.89 -0.65
N ILE A 66 -16.19 16.81 -0.36
CA ILE A 66 -17.50 16.86 0.29
C ILE A 66 -17.42 17.42 1.73
N ILE A 67 -16.36 17.10 2.47
CA ILE A 67 -16.13 17.66 3.82
C ILE A 67 -15.84 19.16 3.75
N LEU A 68 -15.08 19.58 2.74
CA LEU A 68 -14.62 20.96 2.59
C LEU A 68 -15.70 21.89 2.02
N HIS A 69 -16.59 21.36 1.17
CA HIS A 69 -17.67 22.11 0.52
C HIS A 69 -19.06 21.47 0.76
N PRO A 70 -19.49 21.29 2.03
CA PRO A 70 -20.74 20.60 2.34
C PRO A 70 -21.98 21.29 1.75
N GLU A 71 -21.93 22.61 1.55
CA GLU A 71 -22.98 23.42 0.95
C GLU A 71 -23.23 23.16 -0.54
N GLU A 72 -22.28 22.55 -1.26
CA GLU A 72 -22.45 22.24 -2.68
C GLU A 72 -23.22 20.91 -2.89
N TYR A 73 -23.36 20.08 -1.84
CA TYR A 73 -23.89 18.71 -1.92
C TYR A 73 -25.12 18.52 -1.01
N PHE A 74 -26.28 19.03 -1.45
CA PHE A 74 -27.49 19.18 -0.61
C PHE A 74 -28.36 17.94 -0.36
N ALA A 75 -28.05 16.75 -0.92
CA ALA A 75 -28.89 15.56 -0.75
C ALA A 75 -28.33 14.58 0.32
N PRO A 76 -28.98 14.43 1.50
CA PRO A 76 -28.45 13.62 2.61
C PRO A 76 -28.28 12.13 2.28
N ILE A 77 -29.10 11.60 1.37
CA ILE A 77 -29.00 10.21 0.88
C ILE A 77 -27.74 10.01 0.03
N GLN A 78 -27.42 10.99 -0.83
CA GLN A 78 -26.21 10.93 -1.67
C GLN A 78 -24.95 11.05 -0.81
N MET A 79 -24.94 11.99 0.13
CA MET A 79 -23.89 12.12 1.16
C MET A 79 -23.63 10.80 1.90
N THR A 80 -24.69 10.17 2.43
CA THR A 80 -24.56 8.91 3.18
C THR A 80 -24.01 7.78 2.30
N THR A 81 -24.46 7.71 1.04
CA THR A 81 -23.99 6.69 0.07
C THR A 81 -22.51 6.87 -0.23
N VAL A 82 -22.06 8.11 -0.45
CA VAL A 82 -20.64 8.41 -0.69
C VAL A 82 -19.79 8.06 0.53
N TRP A 83 -20.26 8.39 1.74
CA TRP A 83 -19.56 8.02 2.98
C TRP A 83 -19.45 6.50 3.18
N CYS A 84 -20.52 5.75 2.93
CA CYS A 84 -20.49 4.30 3.01
C CYS A 84 -19.54 3.67 1.98
N MET A 85 -19.55 4.17 0.74
CA MET A 85 -18.60 3.75 -0.30
C MET A 85 -17.17 4.10 0.10
N PHE A 86 -16.93 5.31 0.58
CA PHE A 86 -15.62 5.77 1.04
C PHE A 86 -15.07 4.87 2.15
N ALA A 87 -15.85 4.66 3.22
CA ALA A 87 -15.43 3.84 4.36
C ALA A 87 -15.17 2.38 3.96
N SER A 88 -16.07 1.77 3.17
CA SER A 88 -15.90 0.38 2.74
C SER A 88 -14.68 0.19 1.84
N ASN A 89 -14.46 1.08 0.87
CA ASN A 89 -13.31 1.03 -0.03
C ASN A 89 -11.99 1.28 0.72
N TYR A 90 -11.97 2.25 1.63
CA TYR A 90 -10.79 2.56 2.43
C TYR A 90 -10.40 1.40 3.35
N LEU A 91 -11.39 0.77 4.00
CA LEU A 91 -11.16 -0.43 4.83
C LEU A 91 -10.66 -1.61 4.00
N ALA A 92 -11.24 -1.86 2.83
CA ALA A 92 -10.80 -2.91 1.93
C ALA A 92 -9.35 -2.68 1.45
N TYR A 93 -9.03 -1.46 1.03
CA TYR A 93 -7.69 -1.07 0.62
C TYR A 93 -6.67 -1.22 1.75
N THR A 94 -7.00 -0.73 2.94
CA THR A 94 -6.16 -0.86 4.14
C THR A 94 -5.93 -2.33 4.50
N GLY A 95 -6.96 -3.17 4.43
CA GLY A 95 -6.84 -4.61 4.65
C GLY A 95 -5.89 -5.28 3.67
N LEU A 96 -5.96 -4.90 2.39
CA LEU A 96 -5.07 -5.40 1.33
C LEU A 96 -3.62 -4.98 1.58
N THR A 97 -3.36 -3.68 1.80
CA THR A 97 -2.01 -3.17 1.99
C THR A 97 -1.38 -3.67 3.28
N LEU A 98 -2.14 -3.74 4.38
CA LEU A 98 -1.67 -4.33 5.65
C LEU A 98 -1.29 -5.80 5.46
N SER A 99 -2.16 -6.57 4.80
CA SER A 99 -1.91 -7.99 4.54
C SER A 99 -0.65 -8.19 3.67
N GLY A 100 -0.42 -7.33 2.68
CA GLY A 100 0.82 -7.32 1.88
C GLY A 100 2.06 -6.94 2.70
N SER A 101 1.95 -5.91 3.54
CA SER A 101 3.07 -5.47 4.40
C SER A 101 3.49 -6.52 5.43
N LEU A 102 2.53 -7.25 6.02
CA LEU A 102 2.79 -8.34 6.95
C LEU A 102 3.49 -9.52 6.27
N LEU A 103 3.25 -9.73 4.97
CA LEU A 103 3.93 -10.76 4.19
C LEU A 103 5.39 -10.39 3.94
N SER A 104 5.65 -9.14 3.54
CA SER A 104 6.99 -8.56 3.41
C SER A 104 7.76 -8.71 4.73
N GLU A 105 7.18 -8.27 5.84
CA GLU A 105 7.81 -8.31 7.16
C GLU A 105 8.08 -9.76 7.63
N ALA A 106 7.19 -10.70 7.33
CA ALA A 106 7.43 -12.12 7.63
C ALA A 106 8.58 -12.69 6.80
N SER A 107 8.72 -12.26 5.55
CA SER A 107 9.86 -12.63 4.70
C SER A 107 11.18 -12.06 5.24
N ASP A 108 11.19 -10.79 5.63
CA ASP A 108 12.39 -10.12 6.15
C ASP A 108 12.82 -10.73 7.50
N ASN A 109 11.86 -11.08 8.36
CA ASN A 109 12.14 -11.80 9.60
C ASN A 109 12.70 -13.21 9.36
N LEU A 110 12.21 -13.91 8.33
CA LEU A 110 12.75 -15.21 7.94
C LEU A 110 14.20 -15.05 7.46
N TRP A 111 14.47 -14.04 6.65
CA TRP A 111 15.82 -13.69 6.18
C TRP A 111 16.78 -13.45 7.36
N LEU A 112 16.42 -12.56 8.28
CA LEU A 112 17.25 -12.23 9.44
C LEU A 112 17.57 -13.45 10.30
N LYS A 113 16.56 -14.28 10.61
CA LYS A 113 16.75 -15.50 11.41
C LYS A 113 17.66 -16.51 10.71
N MET A 114 17.54 -16.67 9.39
CA MET A 114 18.43 -17.55 8.65
C MET A 114 19.86 -17.02 8.60
N HIS A 115 20.00 -15.72 8.36
CA HIS A 115 21.29 -15.08 8.31
C HIS A 115 22.03 -15.21 9.64
N GLU A 116 21.34 -14.96 10.76
CA GLU A 116 21.88 -15.14 12.11
C GLU A 116 22.27 -16.59 12.39
N ALA A 117 21.39 -17.57 12.08
CA ALA A 117 21.67 -18.98 12.26
C ALA A 117 22.87 -19.48 11.44
N LEU A 118 23.12 -18.87 10.27
CA LEU A 118 24.23 -19.21 9.38
C LEU A 118 25.54 -18.53 9.79
N MET A 119 25.51 -17.32 10.36
CA MET A 119 26.70 -16.67 10.91
C MET A 119 27.32 -17.44 12.07
N PHE A 120 26.53 -18.22 12.81
CA PHE A 120 27.03 -19.08 13.89
C PHE A 120 27.58 -20.44 13.44
N ARG A 121 27.40 -20.83 12.16
CA ARG A 121 27.96 -22.09 11.63
C ARG A 121 29.29 -21.85 10.91
N HIS A 122 30.30 -22.63 11.27
CA HIS A 122 31.68 -22.46 10.80
C HIS A 122 31.91 -22.97 9.36
N GLU A 123 31.04 -23.84 8.84
CA GLU A 123 31.06 -24.29 7.45
C GLU A 123 29.70 -24.04 6.79
N ILE A 124 29.68 -23.13 5.83
CA ILE A 124 28.49 -22.79 5.04
C ILE A 124 28.54 -23.57 3.73
N SER A 125 27.52 -24.40 3.50
CA SER A 125 27.34 -25.11 2.23
C SER A 125 27.00 -24.14 1.09
N SER A 126 27.46 -24.43 -0.13
CA SER A 126 27.13 -23.63 -1.33
C SER A 126 25.62 -23.50 -1.57
N LEU A 127 24.83 -24.52 -1.16
CA LEU A 127 23.37 -24.49 -1.19
C LEU A 127 22.79 -23.47 -0.20
N GLN A 128 23.38 -23.38 1.00
CA GLN A 128 22.97 -22.43 2.03
C GLN A 128 23.24 -21.00 1.60
N GLN A 129 24.41 -20.75 1.00
CA GLN A 129 24.77 -19.43 0.47
C GLN A 129 23.83 -19.01 -0.70
N ARG A 130 23.51 -19.95 -1.60
CA ARG A 130 22.57 -19.70 -2.70
C ARG A 130 21.16 -19.45 -2.18
N PHE A 131 20.74 -20.19 -1.16
CA PHE A 131 19.46 -19.96 -0.49
C PHE A 131 19.43 -18.58 0.19
N LEU A 132 20.52 -18.19 0.84
CA LEU A 132 20.69 -16.87 1.42
C LEU A 132 20.45 -15.79 0.34
N SER A 133 21.20 -15.83 -0.77
CA SER A 133 21.02 -14.85 -1.85
C SER A 133 19.59 -14.81 -2.45
N LEU A 134 18.84 -15.90 -2.36
CA LEU A 134 17.45 -15.99 -2.81
C LEU A 134 16.47 -15.39 -1.82
N LEU A 135 16.75 -15.48 -0.51
CA LEU A 135 15.99 -14.86 0.57
C LEU A 135 16.29 -13.38 0.71
N GLU A 136 17.52 -12.96 0.44
CA GLU A 136 17.95 -11.55 0.41
C GLU A 136 17.11 -10.74 -0.58
N LYS A 137 16.75 -11.35 -1.72
CA LYS A 137 15.85 -10.74 -2.71
C LYS A 137 14.41 -10.56 -2.21
N GLY A 138 14.07 -11.13 -1.04
CA GLY A 138 12.80 -11.04 -0.34
C GLY A 138 11.59 -11.55 -1.10
N LEU A 139 10.49 -11.72 -0.38
CA LEU A 139 9.15 -11.99 -0.92
C LEU A 139 8.31 -10.74 -0.68
N PHE A 140 8.27 -9.89 -1.69
CA PHE A 140 7.49 -8.67 -1.68
C PHE A 140 6.32 -8.81 -2.64
N LEU A 141 5.14 -8.37 -2.23
CA LEU A 141 4.08 -8.03 -3.17
C LEU A 141 4.33 -6.60 -3.64
N THR A 142 4.12 -6.36 -4.93
CA THR A 142 4.45 -5.11 -5.59
C THR A 142 3.19 -4.46 -6.17
N VAL A 143 3.17 -3.14 -6.17
CA VAL A 143 2.21 -2.34 -6.91
C VAL A 143 2.78 -2.09 -8.30
N TRP A 144 2.13 -2.64 -9.32
CA TRP A 144 2.59 -2.65 -10.72
C TRP A 144 4.05 -3.12 -10.95
N LYS A 145 4.65 -3.97 -10.11
CA LYS A 145 6.10 -4.28 -10.18
C LYS A 145 7.03 -3.06 -10.00
N ILE A 146 6.51 -1.90 -9.61
CA ILE A 146 7.29 -0.65 -9.43
C ILE A 146 7.71 -0.52 -7.96
N VAL A 147 6.77 -0.67 -7.02
CA VAL A 147 7.02 -0.40 -5.60
C VAL A 147 6.54 -1.55 -4.73
N PRO A 148 7.36 -2.06 -3.79
CA PRO A 148 6.93 -3.09 -2.84
C PRO A 148 5.94 -2.53 -1.81
N ILE A 149 4.91 -3.33 -1.49
CA ILE A 149 3.90 -3.02 -0.47
C ILE A 149 4.53 -3.19 0.91
N THR A 150 5.14 -2.12 1.41
CA THR A 150 5.71 -2.03 2.76
C THR A 150 4.86 -1.12 3.65
N ARG A 151 5.11 -1.10 4.96
CA ARG A 151 4.46 -0.13 5.85
C ARG A 151 4.75 1.32 5.43
N SER A 152 5.96 1.58 4.92
CA SER A 152 6.36 2.88 4.38
C SER A 152 5.53 3.26 3.15
N PHE A 153 5.20 2.30 2.28
CA PHE A 153 4.31 2.55 1.14
C PHE A 153 2.91 3.01 1.58
N ILE A 154 2.36 2.39 2.64
CA ILE A 154 1.05 2.78 3.18
C ILE A 154 1.11 4.23 3.67
N LEU A 155 2.10 4.57 4.50
CA LEU A 155 2.27 5.92 5.02
C LEU A 155 2.49 6.95 3.91
N ALA A 156 3.33 6.63 2.93
CA ALA A 156 3.58 7.50 1.78
C ALA A 156 2.31 7.71 0.95
N SER A 157 1.52 6.67 0.72
CA SER A 157 0.27 6.77 -0.04
C SER A 157 -0.76 7.66 0.66
N ILE A 158 -0.96 7.49 1.97
CA ILE A 158 -1.88 8.31 2.77
C ILE A 158 -1.41 9.77 2.77
N GLY A 159 -0.12 10.01 3.04
CA GLY A 159 0.45 11.35 3.05
C GLY A 159 0.31 12.04 1.70
N THR A 160 0.60 11.33 0.61
CA THR A 160 0.48 11.84 -0.76
C THR A 160 -0.95 12.24 -1.06
N ILE A 161 -1.92 11.35 -0.80
CA ILE A 161 -3.34 11.63 -1.04
C ILE A 161 -3.78 12.87 -0.24
N PHE A 162 -3.43 12.96 1.04
CA PHE A 162 -3.81 14.09 1.89
C PHE A 162 -3.18 15.41 1.39
N SER A 163 -1.88 15.41 1.08
CA SER A 163 -1.18 16.57 0.56
C SER A 163 -1.77 17.07 -0.76
N TYR A 164 -2.07 16.16 -1.70
CA TYR A 164 -2.67 16.54 -2.98
C TYR A 164 -4.09 17.07 -2.83
N SER A 165 -4.91 16.47 -1.94
CA SER A 165 -6.26 16.97 -1.69
C SER A 165 -6.24 18.39 -1.11
N LEU A 166 -5.36 18.69 -0.15
CA LEU A 166 -5.19 20.05 0.38
C LEU A 166 -4.64 21.01 -0.68
N LEU A 167 -3.68 20.58 -1.49
CA LEU A 167 -3.11 21.43 -2.54
C LEU A 167 -4.17 21.81 -3.59
N LEU A 168 -4.96 20.84 -4.04
CA LEU A 168 -6.00 21.07 -5.04
C LEU A 168 -7.11 21.96 -4.49
N ASP A 169 -7.52 21.76 -3.24
CA ASP A 169 -8.50 22.62 -2.56
C ASP A 169 -8.01 24.08 -2.47
N ASN A 170 -6.76 24.27 -2.04
CA ASN A 170 -6.15 25.60 -1.99
C ASN A 170 -6.06 26.26 -3.38
N LEU A 171 -5.72 25.49 -4.43
CA LEU A 171 -5.68 26.00 -5.80
C LEU A 171 -7.07 26.38 -6.32
N GLU A 172 -8.11 25.59 -5.98
CA GLU A 172 -9.49 25.90 -6.34
C GLU A 172 -9.99 27.15 -5.62
N SER A 173 -9.71 27.27 -4.32
CA SER A 173 -9.97 28.47 -3.54
C SER A 173 -9.29 29.70 -4.15
N LEU A 174 -8.00 29.61 -4.50
CA LEU A 174 -7.27 30.67 -5.18
C LEU A 174 -7.85 31.02 -6.55
N ARG A 175 -8.42 30.05 -7.28
CA ARG A 175 -9.10 30.29 -8.56
C ARG A 175 -10.44 31.00 -8.40
N LYS A 176 -11.15 30.80 -7.28
CA LYS A 176 -12.40 31.50 -6.94
C LYS A 176 -12.15 32.97 -6.53
N VAL A 177 -10.93 33.35 -6.13
CA VAL A 177 -10.57 34.73 -5.71
C VAL A 177 -10.57 35.77 -6.87
N PRO A 178 -10.01 35.51 -8.07
CA PRO A 178 -10.09 36.45 -9.20
C PRO A 178 -11.51 36.84 -9.62
N SER A 179 -12.49 35.93 -9.49
CA SER A 179 -13.90 36.24 -9.76
C SER A 179 -14.53 37.18 -8.74
N LEU A 180 -14.05 37.20 -7.49
CA LEU A 180 -14.50 38.16 -6.47
C LEU A 180 -13.99 39.58 -6.77
N TRP A 181 -12.76 39.73 -7.25
CA TRP A 181 -12.23 41.04 -7.66
C TRP A 181 -12.96 41.63 -8.88
N GLN A 182 -13.44 40.79 -9.81
CA GLN A 182 -14.30 41.25 -10.91
C GLN A 182 -15.69 41.71 -10.46
N ILE A 183 -16.23 41.15 -9.37
CA ILE A 183 -17.52 41.57 -8.80
C ILE A 183 -17.36 42.89 -8.03
N ILE A 184 -16.27 43.04 -7.26
CA ILE A 184 -15.97 44.26 -6.49
C ILE A 184 -15.69 45.44 -7.43
N GLY A 185 -14.85 45.25 -8.47
CA GLY A 185 -14.57 46.31 -9.45
C GLY A 185 -15.78 46.73 -10.30
N LYS A 186 -16.82 45.89 -10.39
CA LYS A 186 -18.07 46.24 -11.09
C LYS A 186 -18.99 47.09 -10.21
N ASN A 187 -19.03 46.84 -8.90
CA ASN A 187 -19.84 47.63 -7.98
C ASN A 187 -19.33 49.07 -7.83
N GLU A 188 -18.01 49.30 -7.76
CA GLU A 188 -17.44 50.66 -7.70
C GLU A 188 -17.74 51.50 -8.96
N SER A 189 -17.86 50.85 -10.13
CA SER A 189 -18.21 51.55 -11.38
C SER A 189 -19.68 52.02 -11.45
N THR A 190 -20.53 51.50 -10.55
CA THR A 190 -21.96 51.83 -10.51
C THR A 190 -22.27 52.93 -9.50
N GLU A 191 -21.47 53.06 -8.42
CA GLU A 191 -21.58 54.17 -7.47
C GLU A 191 -20.96 55.48 -7.98
N SER A 192 -19.97 55.44 -8.88
CA SER A 192 -19.38 56.65 -9.47
C SER A 192 -20.27 57.36 -10.51
N LYS A 193 -21.50 56.88 -10.75
CA LYS A 193 -22.42 57.42 -11.77
C LYS A 193 -23.73 58.01 -11.22
N ASN A 194 -23.87 58.13 -9.90
CA ASN A 194 -24.98 58.86 -9.27
C ASN A 194 -24.50 60.13 -8.57
#